data_AF-A0A7V4BTN5-F1
#
_entry.id   AF-A0A7V4BTN5-F1
#
_cell.length_a   1.000
_cell.length_b   1.000
_cell.length_c   1.000
_cell.angle_alpha   90.00
_cell.angle_beta   90.00
_cell.angle_gamma   90.00
#
_symmetry.space_group_name_H-M   'P 1'
#
loop_
_entity.id
_entity.type
_entity.pdbx_description
1 polymer ?
#
loop_
_entity_poly.entity_id
_entity_poly.type
_entity_poly.pdbx_seq_one_letter_code
_entity_poly.pdbx_strand_id
1 'polypeptide(L)' 'MNGSGKLRRTKRTTIAFNDLEHQALEKYFKKYKIRNKTRFMREAIMRTVIAKFADDYPTLWDQPSGSV' A
#
# COMPACT_ATOMS: atom_id res chain seq x y z
N MET A 1 -27.22 9.48 15.19
CA MET A 1 -26.44 9.99 14.04
C MET A 1 -26.33 8.87 13.01
N ASN A 2 -27.31 8.77 12.09
CA ASN A 2 -27.29 7.78 11.00
C ASN A 2 -26.72 8.45 9.75
N GLY A 3 -25.50 8.07 9.36
CA GLY A 3 -24.80 8.67 8.22
C GLY A 3 -23.44 8.06 7.92
N SER A 4 -23.26 6.76 8.20
CA SER A 4 -22.06 6.01 7.76
C SER A 4 -22.14 5.76 6.25
N GLY A 5 -21.91 6.81 5.47
CA GLY A 5 -21.70 6.73 4.03
C GLY A 5 -20.50 5.84 3.74
N LYS A 6 -20.76 4.56 3.51
CA LYS A 6 -19.75 3.54 3.21
C LYS A 6 -18.85 4.08 2.09
N LEU A 7 -17.59 4.39 2.39
CA LEU A 7 -16.63 4.85 1.39
C LEU A 7 -16.51 3.79 0.28
N ARG A 8 -17.19 4.03 -0.85
CA ARG A 8 -17.28 3.07 -1.96
C ARG A 8 -16.02 3.19 -2.80
N ARG A 9 -15.41 2.05 -3.10
CA ARG A 9 -14.27 1.95 -4.01
C ARG A 9 -14.80 2.02 -5.44
N THR A 10 -14.79 3.21 -6.04
CA THR A 10 -15.35 3.46 -7.39
C THR A 10 -14.29 3.56 -8.47
N LYS A 11 -13.02 3.78 -8.11
CA LYS A 11 -11.91 3.90 -9.05
C LYS A 11 -11.32 2.53 -9.33
N ARG A 12 -11.19 2.18 -10.62
CA ARG A 12 -10.59 0.94 -11.09
C ARG A 12 -9.15 1.21 -11.51
N THR A 13 -8.26 0.30 -11.14
CA THR A 13 -6.85 0.30 -11.53
C THR A 13 -6.50 -1.09 -12.04
N THR A 14 -5.71 -1.15 -13.11
CA THR A 14 -5.17 -2.38 -13.67
C THR A 14 -3.66 -2.37 -13.50
N ILE A 15 -3.09 -3.48 -13.06
CA ILE A 15 -1.64 -3.67 -12.91
C ILE A 15 -1.29 -4.90 -13.74
N ALA A 16 -0.31 -4.76 -14.63
CA ALA A 16 0.25 -5.87 -15.39
C ALA A 16 1.54 -6.33 -14.71
N PHE A 17 1.73 -7.65 -14.64
CA PHE A 17 2.93 -8.29 -14.12
C PHE A 17 3.53 -9.14 -15.22
N ASN A 18 4.86 -9.32 -15.20
CA ASN A 18 5.49 -10.35 -16.02
C ASN A 18 5.19 -11.76 -15.45
N ASP A 19 5.55 -12.79 -16.22
CA ASP A 19 5.25 -14.17 -15.84
C ASP A 19 5.88 -14.59 -14.51
N LEU A 20 7.11 -14.13 -14.23
CA LEU A 20 7.83 -14.47 -13.00
C LEU A 20 7.21 -13.81 -11.77
N GLU A 21 6.88 -12.52 -11.88
CA GLU A 21 6.19 -11.74 -10.84
C GLU A 21 4.82 -12.35 -10.53
N HIS A 22 4.06 -12.69 -11.56
CA HIS A 22 2.75 -13.30 -11.40
C HIS A 22 2.86 -14.67 -10.71
N GLN A 23 3.81 -15.52 -11.13
CA GLN A 23 4.05 -16.82 -10.49
C GLN A 23 4.49 -16.68 -9.03
N ALA A 24 5.34 -15.70 -8.71
CA ALA A 24 5.76 -15.43 -7.34
C ALA A 24 4.57 -15.01 -6.46
N LEU A 25 3.70 -14.13 -6.96
CA LEU A 25 2.47 -13.72 -6.27
C LEU A 25 1.52 -14.90 -6.04
N GLU A 26 1.30 -15.73 -7.05
CA GLU A 26 0.43 -16.91 -6.91
C GLU A 26 0.97 -17.91 -5.87
N LYS A 27 2.29 -18.17 -5.87
CA LYS A 27 2.94 -19.00 -4.85
C LYS A 27 2.76 -18.39 -3.45
N TYR A 28 2.92 -17.08 -3.32
CA TYR A 28 2.70 -16.36 -2.07
C TYR A 28 1.25 -16.50 -1.59
N PHE A 29 0.26 -16.24 -2.46
CA PHE A 29 -1.16 -16.35 -2.11
C PHE A 29 -1.54 -17.77 -1.69
N LYS A 30 -1.01 -18.78 -2.39
CA LYS A 30 -1.23 -20.19 -2.03
C LYS A 30 -0.62 -20.53 -0.66
N LYS A 31 0.62 -20.10 -0.40
CA LYS A 31 1.33 -20.35 0.86
C LYS A 31 0.58 -19.77 2.07
N TYR A 32 0.11 -18.52 1.96
CA TYR A 32 -0.57 -17.82 3.06
C TYR A 32 -2.09 -17.91 3.01
N LYS A 33 -2.66 -18.74 2.12
CA LYS A 33 -4.11 -18.96 1.96
C LYS A 33 -4.90 -17.66 1.77
N ILE A 34 -4.35 -16.73 1.01
CA ILE A 34 -4.97 -15.42 0.77
C ILE A 34 -6.14 -15.59 -0.19
N ARG A 35 -7.36 -15.44 0.36
CA ARG A 35 -8.61 -15.58 -0.41
C ARG A 35 -8.94 -14.36 -1.27
N ASN A 36 -8.56 -13.16 -0.81
CA ASN A 36 -8.90 -11.91 -1.50
C ASN A 36 -7.63 -11.18 -1.95
N LYS A 37 -7.18 -11.51 -3.17
CA LYS A 37 -5.98 -10.94 -3.79
C LYS A 37 -6.08 -9.42 -3.92
N THR A 38 -7.22 -8.91 -4.43
CA THR A 38 -7.43 -7.45 -4.59
C THR A 38 -7.34 -6.68 -3.28
N ARG A 39 -7.86 -7.26 -2.18
CA ARG A 39 -7.72 -6.67 -0.85
C ARG A 39 -6.25 -6.62 -0.43
N PHE A 40 -5.53 -7.73 -0.57
CA PHE A 40 -4.11 -7.80 -0.24
C PHE A 40 -3.30 -6.78 -1.03
N MET A 41 -3.45 -6.74 -2.36
CA MET A 41 -2.70 -5.83 -3.23
C MET A 41 -2.94 -4.37 -2.83
N ARG A 42 -4.19 -3.99 -2.56
CA ARG A 42 -4.51 -2.63 -2.10
C ARG A 42 -3.88 -2.32 -0.74
N GLU A 43 -3.95 -3.24 0.22
CA GLU A 43 -3.34 -3.03 1.54
C GLU A 43 -1.82 -2.92 1.44
N ALA A 44 -1.18 -3.73 0.60
CA ALA A 44 0.26 -3.65 0.35
C ALA A 44 0.66 -2.29 -0.25
N ILE A 45 -0.01 -1.85 -1.31
CA ILE A 45 0.25 -0.56 -1.96
C ILE A 45 0.06 0.59 -0.96
N MET A 46 -1.07 0.62 -0.25
CA MET A 46 -1.35 1.70 0.70
C MET A 46 -0.36 1.73 1.86
N ARG A 47 0.09 0.57 2.36
CA ARG A 47 1.12 0.50 3.41
C ARG A 47 2.42 1.15 2.94
N THR A 48 2.89 0.81 1.74
CA THR A 48 4.11 1.41 1.18
C THR A 48 3.97 2.91 0.99
N VAL A 49 2.83 3.37 0.45
CA VAL A 49 2.56 4.80 0.24
C VAL A 49 2.55 5.56 1.56
N ILE A 50 1.82 5.07 2.57
CA ILE A 50 1.73 5.72 3.88
C ILE A 50 3.09 5.74 4.59
N ALA A 51 3.83 4.63 4.56
CA ALA A 51 5.17 4.56 5.14
C ALA A 51 6.11 5.57 4.48
N LYS A 52 6.10 5.63 3.15
CA LYS A 52 6.93 6.60 2.41
C LYS A 52 6.58 8.05 2.75
N PHE A 53 5.28 8.37 2.85
CA PHE A 53 4.87 9.69 3.31
C PHE A 53 5.33 9.97 4.75
N ALA A 54 5.26 9.01 5.66
CA ALA A 54 5.74 9.20 7.02
C ALA A 54 7.26 9.47 7.07
N ASP A 55 8.04 8.79 6.24
CA ASP A 55 9.50 8.97 6.14
C ASP A 55 9.88 10.31 5.48
N ASP A 56 9.10 10.77 4.49
CA ASP A 56 9.35 12.02 3.77
C ASP A 56 8.85 13.27 4.52
N TYR A 57 8.08 13.10 5.60
CA TYR A 57 7.78 14.21 6.49
C TYR A 57 9.06 14.55 7.27
N PRO A 58 9.60 15.78 7.16
CA PRO A 58 10.75 16.18 7.94
C PRO A 58 10.41 15.91 9.40
N THR A 59 11.22 15.10 10.07
CA THR A 59 10.99 14.89 11.49
C THR A 59 11.20 16.24 12.17
N LEU A 60 10.43 16.54 13.21
CA LEU A 60 10.49 17.82 13.94
C LEU A 60 11.91 18.16 14.48
N TRP A 61 12.85 17.21 14.33
CA TRP A 61 14.21 17.22 14.82
C TRP A 61 15.27 17.19 13.69
N ASP A 62 14.87 17.20 12.42
CA ASP A 62 15.77 17.44 11.28
C ASP A 62 16.11 18.94 11.21
N GLN A 63 16.67 19.48 12.30
CA GLN A 63 17.36 20.76 12.24
C GLN A 63 18.63 20.55 11.42
N PRO A 64 18.93 21.40 10.42
CA PRO A 64 20.25 21.41 9.83
C PRO A 64 21.22 21.80 10.95
N SER A 65 22.02 20.83 11.38
CA SER A 65 23.17 21.04 12.25
C SER A 65 24.22 21.82 11.46
N GLY A 66 24.01 23.13 11.31
CA GLY A 66 24.94 23.95 10.55
C GLY A 66 24.45 25.31 10.08
N SER A 67 23.68 26.04 10.89
CA SER A 67 23.68 27.50 10.77
C SER A 67 24.68 28.03 11.79
N VAL A 68 25.94 28.10 11.34
CA VAL A 68 27.05 28.83 11.96
C VAL A 68 26.79 30.33 11.86
#